data_AF-A0A7C1R7A9-F1
#
_entry.id   AF-A0A7C1R7A9-F1
#
_cell.length_a   1.000
_cell.length_b   1.000
_cell.length_c   1.000
_cell.angle_alpha   90.00
_cell.angle_beta   90.00
_cell.angle_gamma   90.00
#
_symmetry.space_group_name_H-M   'P 1'
#
loop_
_entity.id
_entity.type
_entity.pdbx_description
1 polymer ?
#
loop_
_entity_poly.entity_id
_entity_poly.type
_entity_poly.pdbx_seq_one_letter_code
_entity_poly.pdbx_strand_id
1 'polypeptide(L)'
;MKCPKCNFENPADTKFCGECAAPLPSSEEISAPLTETLETPKEELTTGSTFAGRYQIIEELGKGGMGKVYKAQDTDLKEKVAIKLLRPEIAADKKTIERFKNELKFARKIRHQNVCQMYDLNKEKGA
;
A
#
# COMPACT_ATOMS: atom_id res chain seq x y z
N MET A 1 -30.08 -9.71 -28.98
CA MET A 1 -28.85 -10.44 -29.32
C MET A 1 -28.87 -11.84 -28.70
N LYS A 2 -28.26 -12.84 -29.37
CA LYS A 2 -28.15 -14.20 -28.81
C LYS A 2 -26.94 -14.33 -27.88
N CYS A 3 -27.15 -15.00 -26.75
CA CYS A 3 -26.06 -15.28 -25.81
C CYS A 3 -25.07 -16.28 -26.42
N PRO A 4 -23.76 -16.01 -26.43
CA PRO A 4 -22.77 -16.93 -26.97
C PRO A 4 -22.61 -18.22 -26.14
N LYS A 5 -23.10 -18.23 -24.89
CA LYS A 5 -22.95 -19.37 -23.97
C LYS A 5 -24.15 -20.32 -23.96
N CYS A 6 -25.38 -19.79 -23.92
CA CYS A 6 -26.60 -20.61 -23.83
C CYS A 6 -27.57 -20.39 -24.99
N ASN A 7 -27.20 -19.56 -25.97
CA ASN A 7 -28.00 -19.24 -27.15
C ASN A 7 -29.37 -18.58 -26.88
N PHE A 8 -29.64 -18.21 -25.63
CA PHE A 8 -30.86 -17.49 -25.24
C PHE A 8 -30.92 -16.11 -25.91
N GLU A 9 -32.13 -15.70 -26.27
CA GLU A 9 -32.39 -14.45 -26.99
C GLU A 9 -32.63 -13.32 -25.99
N ASN A 10 -31.72 -12.36 -25.95
CA ASN A 10 -31.77 -11.23 -25.02
C ASN A 10 -32.09 -9.94 -25.77
N PRO A 11 -32.70 -8.93 -25.12
CA PRO A 11 -32.78 -7.58 -25.66
C PRO A 11 -31.41 -7.00 -26.05
N ALA A 12 -31.38 -6.00 -26.94
CA ALA A 12 -30.13 -5.47 -27.50
C ALA A 12 -29.32 -4.61 -26.50
N ASP A 13 -29.95 -4.15 -25.43
CA ASP A 13 -29.40 -3.28 -24.37
C ASP A 13 -28.95 -4.04 -23.11
N THR A 14 -29.07 -5.37 -23.11
CA THR A 14 -28.78 -6.19 -21.93
C THR A 14 -27.29 -6.53 -21.81
N LYS A 15 -26.67 -6.21 -20.66
CA LYS A 15 -25.25 -6.49 -20.39
C LYS A 15 -24.95 -7.95 -20.05
N PHE A 16 -25.95 -8.68 -19.57
CA PHE A 16 -25.84 -10.07 -19.14
C PHE A 16 -27.02 -10.88 -19.65
N CYS A 17 -26.81 -12.17 -19.85
CA CYS A 17 -27.86 -13.08 -20.28
C CYS A 17 -28.86 -13.33 -19.15
N GLY A 18 -30.16 -13.19 -19.43
CA GLY A 18 -31.23 -13.44 -18.46
C GLY A 18 -31.36 -14.90 -18.00
N GLU A 19 -30.82 -15.85 -18.77
CA GLU A 19 -30.93 -17.29 -18.48
C GLU A 19 -29.70 -17.86 -17.76
N CYS A 20 -28.49 -17.57 -18.28
CA CYS A 20 -27.25 -18.16 -17.76
C CYS A 20 -26.28 -17.16 -17.12
N ALA A 21 -26.70 -15.90 -16.99
CA ALA A 21 -25.92 -14.78 -16.46
C ALA A 21 -24.58 -14.49 -17.18
N ALA A 22 -24.32 -15.10 -18.34
CA ALA A 22 -23.11 -14.84 -19.09
C ALA A 22 -23.07 -13.39 -19.60
N PRO A 23 -21.89 -12.73 -19.58
CA PRO A 23 -21.74 -11.39 -20.14
C PRO A 23 -22.03 -11.40 -21.64
N LEU A 24 -22.77 -10.40 -22.11
CA LEU A 24 -23.08 -10.21 -23.53
C LEU A 24 -22.19 -9.09 -24.09
N PRO A 25 -21.62 -9.25 -25.30
CA PRO A 25 -20.80 -8.21 -25.91
C PRO A 25 -21.66 -6.99 -26.28
N SER A 26 -21.63 -5.93 -25.47
CA SER A 26 -22.21 -4.64 -25.84
C SER A 26 -21.33 -3.94 -26.87
N SER A 27 -21.94 -3.37 -27.92
CA SER A 27 -21.25 -2.66 -29.01
C SER A 27 -20.74 -1.26 -28.65
N GLU A 28 -20.64 -0.95 -27.37
CA GLU A 28 -19.92 0.21 -26.88
C GLU A 28 -18.73 -0.33 -26.11
N GLU A 29 -17.52 -0.02 -26.59
CA GLU A 29 -16.32 0.04 -25.77
C GLU A 29 -16.58 1.07 -24.67
N ILE A 30 -17.37 0.68 -23.66
CA ILE A 30 -17.35 1.32 -22.38
C ILE A 30 -16.01 0.86 -21.83
N SER A 31 -14.97 1.64 -22.14
CA SER A 31 -13.82 1.76 -21.28
C SER A 31 -14.41 1.80 -19.89
N ALA A 32 -14.19 0.73 -19.13
CA ALA A 32 -14.59 0.70 -17.74
C ALA A 32 -14.15 2.06 -17.18
N PRO A 33 -14.94 2.73 -16.33
CA PRO A 33 -14.31 3.69 -15.45
C PRO A 33 -13.31 2.83 -14.66
N LEU A 34 -12.07 2.74 -15.14
CA LEU A 34 -10.94 2.62 -14.25
C LEU A 34 -11.22 3.76 -13.29
N THR A 35 -11.60 3.39 -12.07
CA THR A 35 -11.55 4.34 -10.98
C THR A 35 -10.14 4.90 -11.06
N GLU A 36 -9.99 6.12 -11.56
CA GLU A 36 -8.75 6.86 -11.55
C GLU A 36 -8.42 7.05 -10.08
N THR A 37 -7.80 6.03 -9.51
CA THR A 37 -7.19 6.15 -8.21
C THR A 37 -6.12 7.19 -8.44
N LEU A 38 -6.22 8.32 -7.74
CA LEU A 38 -5.19 9.33 -7.75
C LEU A 38 -3.86 8.63 -7.42
N GLU A 39 -3.06 8.35 -8.45
CA GLU A 39 -1.68 7.95 -8.29
C GLU A 39 -0.96 9.19 -7.81
N THR A 40 -0.97 9.38 -6.50
CA THR A 40 -0.14 10.41 -5.88
C THR A 40 1.30 10.07 -6.25
N PRO A 41 2.07 11.01 -6.83
CA PRO A 41 3.48 10.80 -7.13
C PRO A 41 4.15 10.34 -5.84
N LYS A 42 4.54 9.07 -5.83
CA LYS A 42 4.99 8.43 -4.61
C LYS A 42 6.49 8.54 -4.60
N GLU A 43 6.99 9.41 -3.74
CA GLU A 43 8.38 9.44 -3.34
C GLU A 43 8.74 8.09 -2.71
N GLU A 44 9.19 7.16 -3.55
CA GLU A 44 9.63 5.83 -3.15
C GLU A 44 11.11 5.86 -2.87
N LEU A 45 11.49 5.40 -1.68
CA LEU A 45 12.88 5.26 -1.31
C LEU A 45 13.54 4.19 -2.18
N THR A 46 14.48 4.62 -3.02
CA THR A 46 15.24 3.73 -3.90
C THR A 46 16.41 3.11 -3.16
N THR A 47 16.82 1.92 -3.61
CA THR A 47 18.05 1.29 -3.10
C THR A 47 19.25 2.21 -3.36
N GLY A 48 20.10 2.40 -2.36
CA GLY A 48 21.22 3.34 -2.44
C GLY A 48 20.87 4.80 -2.12
N SER A 49 19.60 5.13 -1.89
CA SER A 49 19.21 6.44 -1.36
C SER A 49 19.43 6.52 0.16
N THR A 50 19.60 7.74 0.67
CA THR A 50 19.70 8.02 2.10
C THR A 50 18.43 8.70 2.58
N PHE A 51 17.74 8.08 3.53
CA PHE A 51 16.57 8.62 4.18
C PHE A 51 16.92 9.32 5.50
N ALA A 52 16.34 10.49 5.74
CA ALA A 52 16.55 11.31 6.94
C ALA A 52 18.03 11.58 7.26
N GLY A 53 18.90 11.63 6.24
CA GLY A 53 20.35 11.83 6.40
C GLY A 53 21.11 10.73 7.15
N ARG A 54 20.45 9.63 7.54
CA ARG A 54 21.01 8.61 8.45
C ARG A 54 20.81 7.17 7.97
N TYR A 55 19.74 6.92 7.22
CA TYR A 55 19.35 5.56 6.87
C TYR A 55 19.63 5.27 5.42
N GLN A 56 20.72 4.54 5.16
CA GLN A 56 21.06 4.11 3.82
C GLN A 56 20.18 2.92 3.42
N ILE A 57 19.32 3.11 2.42
CA ILE A 57 18.34 2.11 1.99
C ILE A 57 19.05 0.99 1.22
N ILE A 58 18.84 -0.25 1.67
CA ILE A 58 19.45 -1.46 1.09
C ILE A 58 18.47 -2.13 0.12
N GLU A 59 17.22 -2.35 0.55
CA GLU A 59 16.20 -3.03 -0.27
C GLU A 59 14.79 -2.84 0.34
N GLU A 60 13.75 -3.02 -0.48
CA GLU A 60 12.38 -3.16 0.00
C GLU A 60 12.17 -4.58 0.56
N LEU A 61 11.68 -4.68 1.79
CA LEU A 61 11.32 -5.94 2.44
C LEU A 61 9.85 -6.32 2.23
N GLY A 62 8.99 -5.34 1.97
CA GLY A 62 7.59 -5.60 1.62
C GLY A 62 6.70 -4.36 1.62
N LYS A 63 5.49 -4.55 1.08
CA LYS A 63 4.47 -3.51 0.91
C LYS A 63 3.11 -4.03 1.39
N GLY A 64 2.34 -3.16 2.02
CA GLY A 64 0.98 -3.46 2.46
C GLY A 64 0.09 -2.22 2.53
N GLY A 65 -1.08 -2.37 3.16
CA GLY A 65 -2.06 -1.29 3.31
C GLY A 65 -1.50 -0.07 4.04
N MET A 66 -0.71 -0.29 5.10
CA MET A 66 -0.15 0.80 5.91
C MET A 66 1.04 1.53 5.29
N GLY A 67 1.67 0.95 4.27
CA GLY A 67 2.90 1.51 3.69
C GLY A 67 3.89 0.45 3.24
N LYS A 68 5.18 0.81 3.26
CA LYS A 68 6.29 -0.05 2.83
C LYS A 68 7.28 -0.27 3.97
N VAL A 69 7.99 -1.39 3.93
CA VAL A 69 9.07 -1.72 4.87
C VAL A 69 10.35 -1.84 4.07
N TYR A 70 11.39 -1.14 4.51
CA TYR A 70 12.71 -1.18 3.90
C TYR A 70 13.72 -1.73 4.89
N LYS A 71 14.71 -2.44 4.38
CA LYS A 71 15.94 -2.72 5.10
C LYS A 71 16.88 -1.54 4.88
N ALA A 72 17.45 -1.02 5.95
CA ALA A 72 18.38 0.09 5.90
C ALA A 72 19.59 -0.18 6.79
N GLN A 73 20.71 0.43 6.43
CA GLN A 73 21.86 0.57 7.31
C GLN A 73 21.72 1.89 8.06
N ASP A 74 21.63 1.83 9.38
CA ASP A 74 21.76 3.00 10.24
C ASP A 74 23.24 3.41 10.27
N THR A 75 23.57 4.61 9.80
CA THR A 75 24.95 5.09 9.72
C THR A 75 25.54 5.46 11.08
N ASP A 76 24.69 5.84 12.03
CA ASP A 76 25.13 6.30 13.36
C ASP A 76 25.42 5.09 14.25
N LEU A 77 24.49 4.13 14.25
CA LEU A 77 24.61 2.92 15.06
C LEU A 77 25.42 1.81 14.38
N LYS A 78 25.65 1.91 13.06
CA LYS A 78 26.29 0.88 12.24
C LYS A 78 25.58 -0.47 12.31
N GLU A 79 24.25 -0.45 12.49
CA GLU A 79 23.41 -1.64 12.53
C GLU A 79 22.38 -1.66 11.39
N LYS A 80 21.95 -2.87 10.99
CA LYS A 80 20.86 -3.03 10.02
C LYS A 80 19.52 -2.92 10.74
N VAL A 81 18.64 -2.09 10.20
CA VAL A 81 17.32 -1.82 10.76
C VAL A 81 16.23 -1.99 9.70
N ALA A 82 15.00 -2.23 10.16
CA ALA A 82 13.82 -2.21 9.31
C ALA A 82 13.06 -0.89 9.52
N ILE A 83 12.81 -0.16 8.44
CA ILE A 83 12.08 1.12 8.45
C ILE A 83 10.73 0.90 7.80
N LYS A 84 9.66 1.09 8.59
CA LYS A 84 8.28 1.08 8.08
C LYS A 84 7.84 2.51 7.76
N LEU A 85 7.79 2.85 6.48
CA LEU A 85 7.33 4.15 6.00
C LEU A 85 5.81 4.11 5.80
N LEU A 86 5.09 4.98 6.50
CA LEU A 86 3.63 5.09 6.38
C LEU A 86 3.26 5.85 5.11
N ARG A 87 2.11 5.51 4.50
CA ARG A 87 1.60 6.30 3.37
C ARG A 87 1.23 7.72 3.80
N PRO A 88 1.40 8.74 2.94
CA PRO A 88 1.04 10.12 3.26
C PRO A 88 -0.40 10.28 3.75
N GLU A 89 -1.36 9.61 3.12
CA GLU A 89 -2.78 9.65 3.50
C GLU A 89 -3.01 9.18 4.94
N ILE A 90 -2.27 8.15 5.37
CA ILE A 90 -2.33 7.58 6.72
C ILE A 90 -1.62 8.50 7.71
N ALA A 91 -0.48 9.07 7.29
CA ALA A 91 0.30 9.99 8.12
C ALA A 91 -0.38 11.37 8.31
N ALA A 92 -1.31 11.73 7.43
CA ALA A 92 -2.12 12.94 7.53
C ALA A 92 -3.21 12.84 8.60
N ASP A 93 -3.69 11.63 8.90
CA ASP A 93 -4.67 11.42 9.98
C ASP A 93 -4.00 11.51 11.35
N LYS A 94 -4.26 12.63 12.04
CA LYS A 94 -3.78 12.89 13.40
C LYS A 94 -4.19 11.80 14.38
N LYS A 95 -5.40 11.23 14.27
CA LYS A 95 -5.87 10.18 15.20
C LYS A 95 -5.04 8.91 15.04
N THR A 96 -4.72 8.54 13.80
CA THR A 96 -3.85 7.41 13.50
C THR A 96 -2.43 7.63 14.02
N ILE A 97 -1.85 8.81 13.81
CA ILE A 97 -0.51 9.14 14.35
C ILE A 97 -0.48 9.09 15.88
N GLU A 98 -1.50 9.63 16.56
CA GLU A 98 -1.57 9.55 18.03
C GLU A 98 -1.72 8.11 18.52
N ARG A 99 -2.45 7.25 17.80
CA ARG A 99 -2.50 5.82 18.11
C ARG A 99 -1.13 5.17 17.98
N PHE A 100 -0.40 5.44 16.90
CA PHE A 100 0.96 4.92 16.70
C PHE A 100 1.94 5.36 17.78
N LYS A 101 1.89 6.64 18.20
CA LYS A 101 2.71 7.13 19.32
C LYS A 101 2.42 6.39 20.61
N ASN A 102 1.14 6.16 20.91
CA ASN A 102 0.74 5.42 22.10
C ASN A 102 1.17 3.95 22.04
N GLU A 103 1.00 3.27 20.89
CA GLU A 103 1.48 1.92 20.67
C GLU A 103 3.00 1.83 20.86
N LEU A 104 3.77 2.75 20.26
CA LEU A 104 5.23 2.82 20.41
C LEU A 104 5.65 2.99 21.86
N LYS A 105 4.97 3.84 22.63
CA LYS A 105 5.28 4.09 24.06
C LYS A 105 5.26 2.81 24.89
N PHE A 106 4.36 1.88 24.58
CA PHE A 106 4.29 0.59 25.25
C PHE A 106 5.20 -0.45 24.61
N ALA A 107 5.23 -0.54 23.27
CA ALA A 107 6.05 -1.49 22.54
C ALA A 107 7.55 -1.34 22.84
N ARG A 108 8.04 -0.10 23.03
CA ARG A 108 9.44 0.17 23.41
C ARG A 108 9.84 -0.44 24.75
N LYS A 109 8.89 -0.69 25.65
CA LYS A 109 9.15 -1.30 26.97
C LYS A 109 9.27 -2.82 26.89
N ILE A 110 8.83 -3.44 25.80
CA ILE A 110 8.86 -4.89 25.63
C ILE A 110 10.22 -5.28 25.05
N ARG A 111 11.03 -5.95 25.87
CA ARG A 111 12.32 -6.54 25.48
C ARG A 111 12.26 -8.04 25.66
N HIS A 112 12.24 -8.78 24.55
CA HIS A 112 12.16 -10.23 24.57
C HIS A 112 12.74 -10.83 23.29
N GLN A 113 13.42 -11.99 23.38
CA GLN A 113 14.06 -12.63 22.23
C GLN A 113 13.11 -12.97 21.08
N ASN A 114 11.83 -13.20 21.39
CA ASN A 114 10.80 -13.57 20.42
C ASN A 114 9.91 -12.38 19.99
N VAL A 115 10.28 -11.14 20.33
CA VAL A 115 9.51 -9.94 19.99
C VAL A 115 10.44 -8.92 19.34
N CYS A 116 10.09 -8.45 18.15
CA CYS A 116 10.86 -7.40 17.49
C CYS A 116 10.81 -6.10 18.30
N GLN A 117 12.00 -5.60 18.65
CA GLN A 117 12.13 -4.34 19.35
C GLN A 117 11.78 -3.17 18.43
N MET A 118 10.91 -2.27 18.89
CA MET A 118 10.73 -0.98 18.26
C MET A 118 11.75 0.00 18.84
N TYR A 119 12.44 0.74 17.97
CA TYR A 119 13.46 1.72 18.37
C TYR A 119 12.89 3.11 18.48
N ASP A 120 12.25 3.60 17.41
CA ASP A 120 11.86 4.99 17.29
C ASP A 120 10.68 5.21 16.33
N LEU A 121 10.09 6.41 16.38
CA LEU A 121 9.08 6.90 15.45
C LEU A 121 9.41 8.34 15.09
N ASN A 122 9.84 8.54 13.85
CA ASN A 122 10.21 9.85 13.33
C ASN A 122 9.26 10.29 12.22
N LYS A 123 9.09 11.62 12.11
CA LYS A 123 8.38 12.25 10.99
C LYS A 123 9.40 13.05 10.20
N GLU A 124 9.73 12.56 9.03
CA GLU A 124 10.61 13.24 8.07
C GLU A 124 9.79 13.69 6.88
N LYS A 125 10.23 14.74 6.19
CA LYS A 125 9.67 15.03 4.86
C LYS A 125 10.10 13.90 3.93
N GLY A 126 9.16 13.38 3.14
CA GLY A 126 9.51 12.51 2.02
C GLY A 126 10.55 13.20 1.14
N ALA A 127 11.35 12.40 0.44
CA ALA A 127 12.38 12.87 -0.47
C ALA A 127 11.86 12.91 -1.89
#